data_AF-A0A7J3Z7A3-F1
#
_entry.id   AF-A0A7J3Z7A3-F1
#
_cell.length_a   1.000
_cell.length_b   1.000
_cell.length_c   1.000
_cell.angle_alpha   90.00
_cell.angle_beta   90.00
_cell.angle_gamma   90.00
#
_symmetry.space_group_name_H-M   'P 1'
#
loop_
_entity.id
_entity.type
_entity.pdbx_description
1 polymer ?
#
loop_
_entity_poly.entity_id
_entity_poly.type
_entity_poly.pdbx_seq_one_letter_code
_entity_poly.pdbx_strand_id
1 'polypeptide(L)'
;MSTRSLHRVGADCSRGHLRVFVRPATIRRGSSGVAYVRVYDYGSEVKISADSLYPEIEVVNIAPEFGYPPFTSSIVVNVSSSAKPGTYYLEGAVIDVAKGDVLASTLVPIFVVDNDELTSALSNIERYRKLYEEYGIQYTLLKILAEHRLALSFTDMKILYESIVFRRVSNGTVGDLLSRLLRKGLIVKTSEGYILNPELDLESTRTIIDVKRAKNGMRGARSVLIIWGKNDMDKRAAGKALPRNVERVISVAQKLAKEDYWKAIDFVAHTLLGIRKTGVWLLWIEDYFVYKERKTGFLHYFVSSKLSELLRSIGLKPGFMGYHVHHSAEDLIYEMFGSYVIARRLHYRLKKLGWFVYGEPLLLEILVDAGINYIALRKLFSDEPVIKLGNPELRKNAKKYLVYGGEHIDVENEETYFYGPSRLR
;
A
#
# COMPACT_ATOMS: atom_id res chain seq x y z
N MET A 1 -13.98 -33.60 13.09
CA MET A 1 -13.55 -32.59 14.10
C MET A 1 -12.52 -31.66 13.50
N SER A 2 -12.92 -30.44 13.16
CA SER A 2 -12.10 -29.22 13.08
C SER A 2 -13.05 -28.08 12.71
N THR A 3 -13.73 -27.58 13.73
CA THR A 3 -14.62 -26.41 13.68
C THR A 3 -13.76 -25.16 13.58
N ARG A 4 -13.54 -24.66 12.36
CA ARG A 4 -13.04 -23.29 12.15
C ARG A 4 -14.20 -22.31 12.38
N SER A 5 -14.26 -21.74 13.57
CA SER A 5 -15.11 -20.57 13.85
C SER A 5 -14.62 -19.38 13.01
N LEU A 6 -15.43 -19.01 12.03
CA LEU A 6 -15.34 -17.73 11.32
C LEU A 6 -15.79 -16.63 12.28
N HIS A 7 -14.88 -16.18 13.15
CA HIS A 7 -15.08 -14.98 13.96
C HIS A 7 -14.52 -13.76 13.23
N ARG A 8 -15.44 -12.91 12.74
CA ARG A 8 -15.49 -11.45 12.94
C ARG A 8 -16.18 -10.76 11.76
N VAL A 9 -17.43 -10.41 11.97
CA VAL A 9 -18.12 -9.35 11.22
C VAL A 9 -19.09 -8.67 12.17
N GLY A 10 -18.77 -7.45 12.59
CA GLY A 10 -19.57 -6.62 13.48
C GLY A 10 -18.71 -5.94 14.54
N ALA A 11 -19.08 -4.73 14.96
CA ALA A 11 -18.51 -4.11 16.15
C ALA A 11 -19.03 -4.86 17.37
N ASP A 12 -18.30 -5.91 17.78
CA ASP A 12 -18.59 -6.67 18.98
C ASP A 12 -18.35 -5.80 20.22
N CYS A 13 -19.43 -5.45 20.92
CA CYS A 13 -19.37 -4.98 22.30
C CYS A 13 -19.59 -6.19 23.20
N SER A 14 -18.56 -6.64 23.92
CA SER A 14 -18.66 -7.75 24.88
C SER A 14 -18.61 -7.23 26.31
N ARG A 15 -19.71 -7.37 27.05
CA ARG A 15 -19.79 -7.11 28.50
C ARG A 15 -20.57 -8.25 29.14
N GLY A 16 -19.91 -9.08 29.93
CA GLY A 16 -20.51 -10.34 30.39
C GLY A 16 -20.91 -11.23 29.21
N HIS A 17 -21.73 -12.24 29.44
CA HIS A 17 -22.08 -13.24 28.43
C HIS A 17 -22.73 -12.68 27.14
N LEU A 18 -23.18 -11.41 27.08
CA LEU A 18 -23.86 -10.78 25.93
C LEU A 18 -22.92 -10.45 24.75
N ARG A 19 -23.33 -10.80 23.52
CA ARG A 19 -22.70 -10.34 22.26
C ARG A 19 -23.71 -9.60 21.37
N VAL A 20 -23.32 -8.43 20.85
CA VAL A 20 -24.15 -7.62 19.95
C VAL A 20 -23.42 -7.38 18.63
N PHE A 21 -24.05 -7.74 17.52
CA PHE A 21 -23.57 -7.51 16.16
C PHE A 21 -24.45 -6.51 15.44
N VAL A 22 -23.83 -5.59 14.72
CA VAL A 22 -24.53 -4.57 13.93
C VAL A 22 -24.17 -4.71 12.46
N ARG A 23 -25.21 -4.74 11.62
CA ARG A 23 -25.08 -4.61 10.17
C ARG A 23 -25.54 -3.19 9.77
N PRO A 24 -24.63 -2.37 9.20
CA PRO A 24 -24.97 -1.01 8.78
C PRO A 24 -25.90 -0.99 7.58
N ALA A 25 -26.46 0.17 7.29
CA ALA A 25 -27.18 0.45 6.05
C ALA A 25 -26.38 1.42 5.17
N THR A 26 -26.44 1.21 3.85
CA THR A 26 -26.03 2.21 2.84
C THR A 26 -27.30 2.70 2.16
N ILE A 27 -27.57 4.01 2.23
CA ILE A 27 -28.84 4.59 1.85
C ILE A 27 -28.58 5.81 0.96
N ARG A 28 -29.29 5.89 -0.17
CA ARG A 28 -29.28 7.08 -1.01
C ARG A 28 -30.01 8.23 -0.33
N ARG A 29 -29.59 9.46 -0.57
CA ARG A 29 -30.34 10.63 -0.11
C ARG A 29 -31.79 10.62 -0.60
N GLY A 30 -32.72 11.01 0.27
CA GLY A 30 -34.15 10.99 -0.02
C GLY A 30 -34.76 9.59 -0.10
N SER A 31 -34.05 8.55 0.36
CA SER A 31 -34.50 7.15 0.32
C SER A 31 -34.54 6.54 1.72
N SER A 32 -35.10 5.34 1.80
CA SER A 32 -35.15 4.53 3.03
C SER A 32 -34.23 3.32 2.92
N GLY A 33 -33.77 2.82 4.06
CA GLY A 33 -32.97 1.60 4.12
C GLY A 33 -33.12 0.89 5.46
N VAL A 34 -32.49 -0.29 5.55
CA VAL A 34 -32.61 -1.17 6.72
C VAL A 34 -31.24 -1.50 7.28
N ALA A 35 -31.02 -1.19 8.56
CA ALA A 35 -29.90 -1.69 9.35
C ALA A 35 -30.38 -2.86 10.21
N TYR A 36 -29.45 -3.70 10.69
CA TYR A 36 -29.80 -4.83 11.55
C TYR A 36 -28.96 -4.83 12.83
N VAL A 37 -29.60 -5.14 13.94
CA VAL A 37 -28.94 -5.39 15.23
C VAL A 37 -29.25 -6.81 15.65
N ARG A 38 -28.23 -7.55 16.06
CA ARG A 38 -28.32 -8.96 16.41
C ARG A 38 -27.70 -9.21 17.76
N VAL A 39 -28.46 -9.83 18.65
CA VAL A 39 -28.07 -10.06 20.04
C VAL A 39 -27.94 -11.56 20.29
N TYR A 40 -26.91 -11.95 21.01
CA TYR A 40 -26.61 -13.33 21.38
C TYR A 40 -26.28 -13.44 22.87
N ASP A 41 -26.44 -14.66 23.40
CA ASP A 41 -25.86 -15.11 24.67
C ASP A 41 -26.32 -14.30 25.91
N TYR A 42 -27.63 -14.05 25.98
CA TYR A 42 -28.27 -13.49 27.17
C TYR A 42 -29.51 -14.31 27.52
N GLY A 43 -29.70 -14.61 28.79
CA GLY A 43 -30.72 -15.55 29.27
C GLY A 43 -32.10 -14.94 29.48
N SER A 44 -32.31 -13.68 29.12
CA SER A 44 -33.57 -12.96 29.37
C SER A 44 -33.98 -12.15 28.14
N GLU A 45 -35.24 -11.75 28.11
CA GLU A 45 -35.77 -10.92 27.04
C GLU A 45 -35.07 -9.55 27.01
N VAL A 46 -34.73 -9.10 25.80
CA VAL A 46 -34.08 -7.81 25.58
C VAL A 46 -34.92 -6.92 24.68
N LYS A 47 -34.84 -5.61 24.91
CA LYS A 47 -35.38 -4.55 24.04
C LYS A 47 -34.25 -3.89 23.25
N ILE A 48 -34.50 -3.58 21.99
CA ILE A 48 -33.63 -2.74 21.14
C ILE A 48 -34.23 -1.34 21.06
N SER A 49 -33.44 -0.31 21.37
CA SER A 49 -33.75 1.08 21.00
C SER A 49 -32.68 1.61 20.07
N ALA A 50 -33.06 2.55 19.19
CA ALA A 50 -32.13 3.25 18.31
C ALA A 50 -32.66 4.66 18.05
N ASP A 51 -31.82 5.66 18.31
CA ASP A 51 -32.15 7.07 18.11
C ASP A 51 -31.09 7.75 17.22
N SER A 52 -31.49 8.81 16.55
CA SER A 52 -30.60 9.63 15.72
C SER A 52 -30.36 10.98 16.38
N LEU A 53 -29.09 11.39 16.47
CA LEU A 53 -28.70 12.77 16.80
C LEU A 53 -28.75 13.72 15.61
N TYR A 54 -29.06 13.20 14.42
CA TYR A 54 -29.02 13.94 13.16
C TYR A 54 -30.44 14.16 12.67
N PRO A 55 -30.89 15.42 12.51
CA PRO A 55 -32.25 15.71 12.05
C PRO A 55 -32.53 15.22 10.63
N GLU A 56 -31.48 14.97 9.83
CA GLU A 56 -31.62 14.45 8.47
C GLU A 56 -31.79 12.92 8.40
N ILE A 57 -31.66 12.23 9.53
CA ILE A 57 -31.73 10.76 9.63
C ILE A 57 -32.82 10.40 10.64
N GLU A 58 -33.89 9.77 10.17
CA GLU A 58 -35.05 9.42 10.99
C GLU A 58 -35.16 7.91 11.16
N VAL A 59 -35.33 7.44 12.40
CA VAL A 59 -35.65 6.02 12.70
C VAL A 59 -37.17 5.87 12.64
N VAL A 60 -37.64 5.13 11.64
CA VAL A 60 -39.07 4.99 11.33
C VAL A 60 -39.69 3.83 12.10
N ASN A 61 -38.97 2.71 12.19
CA ASN A 61 -39.47 1.49 12.81
C ASN A 61 -38.32 0.60 13.30
N ILE A 62 -38.55 -0.11 14.40
CA ILE A 62 -37.66 -1.15 14.93
C ILE A 62 -38.49 -2.42 15.08
N ALA A 63 -38.18 -3.45 14.29
CA ALA A 63 -39.00 -4.65 14.22
C ALA A 63 -38.16 -5.93 14.10
N PRO A 64 -38.41 -6.93 14.97
CA PRO A 64 -39.06 -6.82 16.28
C PRO A 64 -38.30 -5.90 17.25
N GLU A 65 -39.02 -5.18 18.13
CA GLU A 65 -38.41 -4.32 19.17
C GLU A 65 -37.90 -5.13 20.38
N PHE A 66 -38.51 -6.29 20.65
CA PHE A 66 -38.22 -7.16 21.79
C PHE A 66 -37.99 -8.61 21.36
N GLY A 67 -37.17 -9.36 22.11
CA GLY A 67 -37.08 -10.82 21.97
C GLY A 67 -35.99 -11.48 22.81
N TYR A 68 -35.98 -12.81 22.80
CA TYR A 68 -34.99 -13.64 23.52
C TYR A 68 -33.79 -13.96 22.62
N PRO A 69 -32.54 -13.68 23.06
CA PRO A 69 -31.35 -14.03 22.29
C PRO A 69 -31.21 -15.56 22.07
N PRO A 70 -30.77 -16.03 20.88
CA PRO A 70 -30.33 -15.25 19.73
C PRO A 70 -31.48 -14.57 18.98
N PHE A 71 -31.35 -13.26 18.78
CA PHE A 71 -32.43 -12.40 18.29
C PHE A 71 -31.90 -11.40 17.27
N THR A 72 -32.70 -11.06 16.25
CA THR A 72 -32.35 -10.06 15.23
C THR A 72 -33.47 -9.05 15.08
N SER A 73 -33.14 -7.77 15.21
CA SER A 73 -34.04 -6.65 14.96
C SER A 73 -33.61 -5.89 13.71
N SER A 74 -34.59 -5.45 12.92
CA SER A 74 -34.39 -4.56 11.79
C SER A 74 -34.74 -3.12 12.18
N ILE A 75 -33.90 -2.17 11.80
CA ILE A 75 -34.09 -0.74 12.03
C ILE A 75 -34.32 -0.09 10.66
N VAL A 76 -35.54 0.38 10.41
CA VAL A 76 -35.90 1.10 9.19
C VAL A 76 -35.55 2.57 9.38
N VAL A 77 -34.76 3.11 8.46
CA VAL A 77 -34.21 4.46 8.52
C VAL A 77 -34.58 5.23 7.26
N ASN A 78 -35.10 6.45 7.42
CA ASN A 78 -35.29 7.41 6.34
C ASN A 78 -34.15 8.42 6.34
N VAL A 79 -33.65 8.74 5.14
CA VAL A 79 -32.61 9.76 4.94
C VAL A 79 -33.20 10.91 4.14
N SER A 80 -33.15 12.12 4.69
CA SER A 80 -33.61 13.33 4.01
C SER A 80 -32.88 13.56 2.69
N SER A 81 -33.57 14.13 1.69
CA SER A 81 -32.94 14.60 0.45
C SER A 81 -31.94 15.74 0.69
N SER A 82 -32.08 16.47 1.80
CA SER A 82 -31.16 17.54 2.22
C SER A 82 -29.91 17.04 2.95
N ALA A 83 -29.84 15.74 3.29
CA ALA A 83 -28.67 15.17 3.96
C ALA A 83 -27.41 15.42 3.12
N LYS A 84 -26.24 15.54 3.75
CA LYS A 84 -24.96 15.54 3.03
C LYS A 84 -24.43 14.11 2.94
N PRO A 85 -23.81 13.70 1.83
CA PRO A 85 -23.13 12.41 1.76
C PRO A 85 -22.10 12.29 2.90
N GLY A 86 -22.08 11.15 3.56
CA GLY A 86 -21.22 10.91 4.71
C GLY A 86 -21.64 9.71 5.55
N THR A 87 -20.93 9.53 6.66
CA THR A 87 -21.23 8.48 7.63
C THR A 87 -21.89 9.09 8.85
N TYR A 88 -23.11 8.63 9.14
CA TYR A 88 -23.91 8.99 10.30
C TYR A 88 -23.98 7.79 11.25
N TYR A 89 -24.35 8.03 12.50
CA TYR A 89 -24.41 6.99 13.53
C TYR A 89 -25.70 7.13 14.32
N LEU A 90 -26.46 6.04 14.42
CA LEU A 90 -27.56 5.93 15.36
C LEU A 90 -27.03 5.46 16.71
N GLU A 91 -27.55 6.01 17.79
CA GLU A 91 -27.30 5.57 19.16
C GLU A 91 -28.23 4.41 19.47
N GLY A 92 -27.69 3.19 19.44
CA GLY A 92 -28.43 1.96 19.76
C GLY A 92 -28.20 1.52 21.20
N ALA A 93 -29.22 1.02 21.87
CA ALA A 93 -29.12 0.38 23.17
C ALA A 93 -29.82 -0.98 23.20
N VAL A 94 -29.23 -1.91 23.95
CA VAL A 94 -29.82 -3.21 24.31
C VAL A 94 -30.16 -3.16 25.79
N ILE A 95 -31.44 -3.31 26.11
CA ILE A 95 -31.99 -3.11 27.46
C ILE A 95 -32.58 -4.44 27.96
N ASP A 96 -32.31 -4.80 29.21
CA ASP A 96 -32.99 -5.91 29.89
C ASP A 96 -34.44 -5.51 30.18
N VAL A 97 -35.40 -6.26 29.66
CA VAL A 97 -36.83 -5.90 29.82
C VAL A 97 -37.29 -6.02 31.27
N ALA A 98 -36.77 -6.99 32.02
CA ALA A 98 -37.19 -7.24 33.40
C ALA A 98 -36.58 -6.22 34.38
N LYS A 99 -35.34 -5.78 34.14
CA LYS A 99 -34.61 -4.87 35.03
C LYS A 99 -34.64 -3.41 34.60
N GLY A 100 -34.86 -3.13 33.33
CA GLY A 100 -34.73 -1.80 32.73
C GLY A 100 -33.28 -1.34 32.55
N ASP A 101 -32.30 -2.21 32.81
CA ASP A 101 -30.88 -1.87 32.74
C ASP A 101 -30.37 -1.87 31.29
N VAL A 102 -29.57 -0.87 30.92
CA VAL A 102 -28.84 -0.86 29.64
C VAL A 102 -27.69 -1.86 29.72
N LEU A 103 -27.83 -2.98 29.01
CA LEU A 103 -26.84 -4.04 28.95
C LEU A 103 -25.67 -3.69 28.04
N ALA A 104 -25.96 -3.04 26.91
CA ALA A 104 -24.96 -2.58 25.95
C ALA A 104 -25.44 -1.34 25.19
N SER A 105 -24.50 -0.45 24.88
CA SER A 105 -24.69 0.64 23.92
C SER A 105 -23.86 0.35 22.68
N THR A 106 -24.40 0.63 21.50
CA THR A 106 -23.74 0.41 20.22
C THR A 106 -24.03 1.57 19.27
N LEU A 107 -23.12 1.81 18.32
CA LEU A 107 -23.35 2.78 17.26
C LEU A 107 -23.70 2.03 15.97
N VAL A 108 -24.84 2.37 15.37
CA VAL A 108 -25.27 1.79 14.08
C VAL A 108 -24.89 2.73 12.95
N PRO A 109 -23.89 2.39 12.12
CA PRO A 109 -23.45 3.28 11.05
C PRO A 109 -24.48 3.31 9.90
N ILE A 110 -24.80 4.51 9.44
CA ILE A 110 -25.63 4.78 8.26
C ILE A 110 -24.75 5.52 7.25
N PHE A 111 -24.47 4.86 6.13
CA PHE A 111 -23.69 5.43 5.04
C PHE A 111 -24.63 6.11 4.05
N VAL A 112 -24.62 7.44 4.05
CA VAL A 112 -25.42 8.24 3.12
C VAL A 112 -24.59 8.54 1.88
N VAL A 113 -25.09 8.11 0.73
CA VAL A 113 -24.40 8.21 -0.56
C VAL A 113 -25.26 8.90 -1.61
N ASP A 114 -24.62 9.50 -2.60
CA ASP A 114 -25.28 10.07 -3.78
C ASP A 114 -25.10 9.22 -5.04
N ASN A 115 -24.11 8.34 -5.04
CA ASN A 115 -23.70 7.54 -6.19
C ASN A 115 -24.38 6.15 -6.16
N ASP A 116 -25.12 5.80 -7.21
CA ASP A 116 -25.86 4.52 -7.29
C ASP A 116 -24.93 3.32 -7.46
N GLU A 117 -23.83 3.51 -8.20
CA GLU A 117 -22.84 2.48 -8.43
C GLU A 117 -22.10 2.14 -7.13
N LEU A 118 -21.84 3.13 -6.27
CA LEU A 118 -21.27 2.95 -4.93
C LEU A 118 -22.28 2.24 -4.02
N THR A 119 -23.56 2.60 -4.07
CA THR A 119 -24.61 1.90 -3.32
C THR A 119 -24.63 0.41 -3.69
N SER A 120 -24.56 0.13 -4.99
CA SER A 120 -24.50 -1.23 -5.54
C SER A 120 -23.23 -1.98 -5.12
N ALA A 121 -22.07 -1.32 -5.15
CA ALA A 121 -20.81 -1.90 -4.69
C ALA A 121 -20.85 -2.24 -3.18
N LEU A 122 -21.46 -1.36 -2.36
CA LEU A 122 -21.56 -1.52 -0.92
C LEU A 122 -22.58 -2.59 -0.49
N SER A 123 -23.48 -3.04 -1.36
CA SER A 123 -24.38 -4.17 -1.08
C SER A 123 -23.62 -5.46 -0.71
N ASN A 124 -22.39 -5.61 -1.21
CA ASN A 124 -21.50 -6.76 -0.97
C ASN A 124 -20.32 -6.41 -0.04
N ILE A 125 -20.50 -5.45 0.88
CA ILE A 125 -19.42 -4.96 1.75
C ILE A 125 -18.68 -6.06 2.53
N GLU A 126 -19.37 -7.15 2.88
CA GLU A 126 -18.78 -8.28 3.59
C GLU A 126 -17.69 -9.01 2.81
N ARG A 127 -17.84 -9.11 1.49
CA ARG A 127 -16.81 -9.65 0.61
C ARG A 127 -15.56 -8.77 0.66
N TYR A 128 -15.75 -7.45 0.66
CA TYR A 128 -14.65 -6.48 0.70
C TYR A 128 -13.98 -6.39 2.07
N ARG A 129 -14.71 -6.63 3.16
CA ARG A 129 -14.15 -6.78 4.51
C ARG A 129 -13.21 -7.97 4.61
N LYS A 130 -13.62 -9.13 4.11
CA LYS A 130 -12.73 -10.32 4.02
C LYS A 130 -11.49 -10.01 3.18
N LEU A 131 -11.66 -9.32 2.05
CA LEU A 131 -10.55 -8.92 1.20
C LEU A 131 -9.60 -7.95 1.91
N TYR A 132 -10.14 -7.03 2.72
CA TYR A 132 -9.35 -6.12 3.55
C TYR A 132 -8.51 -6.85 4.60
N GLU A 133 -9.08 -7.86 5.25
CA GLU A 133 -8.32 -8.69 6.22
C GLU A 133 -7.16 -9.45 5.55
N GLU A 134 -7.32 -9.82 4.28
CA GLU A 134 -6.32 -10.58 3.55
C GLU A 134 -5.26 -9.68 2.86
N TYR A 135 -5.66 -8.53 2.31
CA TYR A 135 -4.82 -7.71 1.42
C TYR A 135 -4.66 -6.24 1.85
N GLY A 136 -5.45 -5.77 2.82
CA GLY A 136 -5.43 -4.40 3.34
C GLY A 136 -6.15 -3.37 2.48
N ILE A 137 -6.28 -2.16 3.02
CA ILE A 137 -7.21 -1.14 2.50
C ILE A 137 -6.84 -0.64 1.10
N GLN A 138 -5.54 -0.52 0.78
CA GLN A 138 -5.10 -0.11 -0.55
C GLN A 138 -5.60 -1.08 -1.62
N TYR A 139 -5.42 -2.38 -1.41
CA TYR A 139 -5.86 -3.38 -2.37
C TYR A 139 -7.37 -3.42 -2.49
N THR A 140 -8.06 -3.43 -1.35
CA THR A 140 -9.52 -3.51 -1.34
C THR A 140 -10.15 -2.34 -2.11
N LEU A 141 -9.68 -1.11 -1.90
CA LEU A 141 -10.19 0.05 -2.63
C LEU A 141 -9.94 -0.06 -4.13
N LEU A 142 -8.72 -0.39 -4.56
CA LEU A 142 -8.40 -0.52 -5.98
C LEU A 142 -9.22 -1.66 -6.63
N LYS A 143 -9.44 -2.75 -5.91
CA LYS A 143 -10.28 -3.87 -6.38
C LYS A 143 -11.72 -3.42 -6.60
N ILE A 144 -12.28 -2.64 -5.68
CA ILE A 144 -13.65 -2.12 -5.80
C ILE A 144 -13.75 -1.14 -6.98
N LEU A 145 -12.82 -0.19 -7.08
CA LEU A 145 -12.77 0.76 -8.20
C LEU A 145 -12.69 0.02 -9.54
N ALA A 146 -11.89 -1.04 -9.63
CA ALA A 146 -11.72 -1.84 -10.84
C ALA A 146 -12.95 -2.69 -11.17
N GLU A 147 -13.50 -3.42 -10.19
CA GLU A 147 -14.64 -4.32 -10.39
C GLU A 147 -15.90 -3.58 -10.84
N HIS A 148 -16.12 -2.38 -10.31
CA HIS A 148 -17.31 -1.58 -10.55
C HIS A 148 -17.08 -0.39 -11.47
N ARG A 149 -15.85 -0.20 -11.96
CA ARG A 149 -15.44 0.92 -12.83
C ARG A 149 -15.83 2.28 -12.27
N LEU A 150 -15.64 2.47 -10.97
CA LEU A 150 -16.13 3.64 -10.25
C LEU A 150 -15.20 4.85 -10.44
N ALA A 151 -15.82 6.02 -10.56
CA ALA A 151 -15.21 7.32 -10.31
C ALA A 151 -15.78 7.86 -9.00
N LEU A 152 -14.94 7.96 -7.97
CA LEU A 152 -15.39 8.31 -6.63
C LEU A 152 -14.84 9.67 -6.19
N SER A 153 -15.70 10.53 -5.65
CA SER A 153 -15.27 11.76 -4.99
C SER A 153 -14.43 11.45 -3.75
N PHE A 154 -13.78 12.48 -3.16
CA PHE A 154 -13.09 12.30 -1.88
C PHE A 154 -14.05 11.79 -0.78
N THR A 155 -15.27 12.32 -0.75
CA THR A 155 -16.31 11.94 0.22
C THR A 155 -16.72 10.49 0.03
N ASP A 156 -16.92 10.05 -1.22
CA ASP A 156 -17.26 8.67 -1.53
C ASP A 156 -16.13 7.69 -1.21
N MET A 157 -14.87 8.08 -1.49
CA MET A 157 -13.70 7.30 -1.08
C MET A 157 -13.61 7.16 0.44
N LYS A 158 -14.00 8.19 1.19
CA LYS A 158 -14.06 8.15 2.65
C LYS A 158 -15.18 7.22 3.14
N ILE A 159 -16.39 7.34 2.60
CA ILE A 159 -17.51 6.46 2.94
C ILE A 159 -17.15 5.00 2.65
N LEU A 160 -16.55 4.72 1.50
CA LEU A 160 -16.09 3.39 1.11
C LEU A 160 -15.01 2.87 2.06
N TYR A 161 -14.05 3.70 2.47
CA TYR A 161 -13.07 3.31 3.49
C TYR A 161 -13.81 2.96 4.80
N GLU A 162 -14.61 3.88 5.34
CA GLU A 162 -15.31 3.72 6.62
C GLU A 162 -16.24 2.50 6.64
N SER A 163 -16.87 2.15 5.51
CA SER A 163 -17.70 0.96 5.38
C SER A 163 -16.90 -0.35 5.41
N ILE A 164 -15.70 -0.36 4.82
CA ILE A 164 -14.77 -1.50 4.86
C ILE A 164 -14.21 -1.69 6.27
N VAL A 165 -13.71 -0.63 6.91
CA VAL A 165 -13.06 -0.76 8.23
C VAL A 165 -14.02 -0.69 9.42
N PHE A 166 -15.28 -0.37 9.14
CA PHE A 166 -16.37 -0.28 10.11
C PHE A 166 -16.07 0.61 11.32
N ARG A 167 -15.40 1.74 11.06
CA ARG A 167 -15.10 2.79 12.05
C ARG A 167 -14.93 4.12 11.34
N ARG A 168 -15.04 5.21 12.10
CA ARG A 168 -14.74 6.55 11.60
C ARG A 168 -13.27 6.67 11.21
N VAL A 169 -13.00 7.33 10.10
CA VAL A 169 -11.65 7.58 9.57
C VAL A 169 -11.49 9.07 9.35
N SER A 170 -10.36 9.64 9.77
CA SER A 170 -10.10 11.07 9.59
C SER A 170 -9.88 11.41 8.11
N ASN A 171 -10.27 12.63 7.70
CA ASN A 171 -10.00 13.11 6.35
C ASN A 171 -8.50 13.06 6.02
N GLY A 172 -7.63 13.36 6.99
CA GLY A 172 -6.18 13.23 6.84
C GLY A 172 -5.74 11.80 6.47
N THR A 173 -6.33 10.78 7.08
CA THR A 173 -5.99 9.37 6.78
C THR A 173 -6.38 9.00 5.34
N VAL A 174 -7.55 9.44 4.89
CA VAL A 174 -8.01 9.23 3.51
C VAL A 174 -7.14 10.03 2.54
N GLY A 175 -6.82 11.27 2.87
CA GLY A 175 -5.92 12.13 2.10
C GLY A 175 -4.53 11.54 1.93
N ASP A 176 -3.92 11.02 2.99
CA ASP A 176 -2.61 10.36 2.96
C ASP A 176 -2.65 9.09 2.12
N LEU A 177 -3.73 8.31 2.23
CA LEU A 177 -3.95 7.12 1.44
C LEU A 177 -4.05 7.46 -0.06
N LEU A 178 -4.92 8.40 -0.41
CA LEU A 178 -5.10 8.85 -1.79
C LEU A 178 -3.81 9.45 -2.35
N SER A 179 -3.12 10.30 -1.58
CA SER A 179 -1.83 10.88 -1.96
C SER A 179 -0.78 9.81 -2.23
N ARG A 180 -0.78 8.72 -1.43
CA ARG A 180 0.11 7.57 -1.65
C ARG A 180 -0.28 6.79 -2.90
N LEU A 181 -1.57 6.56 -3.13
CA LEU A 181 -2.06 5.85 -4.32
C LEU A 181 -1.76 6.65 -5.61
N LEU A 182 -1.99 7.97 -5.59
CA LEU A 182 -1.65 8.90 -6.69
C LEU A 182 -0.14 8.91 -6.97
N ARG A 183 0.68 9.05 -5.93
CA ARG A 183 2.15 9.03 -6.07
C ARG A 183 2.67 7.71 -6.63
N LYS A 184 1.99 6.61 -6.30
CA LYS A 184 2.28 5.29 -6.87
C LYS A 184 1.69 5.09 -8.28
N GLY A 185 0.93 6.06 -8.80
CA GLY A 185 0.25 5.96 -10.08
C GLY A 185 -0.82 4.87 -10.13
N LEU A 186 -1.35 4.43 -8.97
CA LEU A 186 -2.38 3.39 -8.87
C LEU A 186 -3.78 3.92 -9.15
N ILE A 187 -3.99 5.20 -8.88
CA ILE A 187 -5.20 5.94 -9.19
C ILE A 187 -4.83 7.23 -9.91
N VAL A 188 -5.78 7.78 -10.66
CA VAL A 188 -5.69 9.12 -11.25
C VAL A 188 -6.88 9.95 -10.81
N LYS A 189 -6.70 11.27 -10.77
CA LYS A 189 -7.79 12.21 -10.44
C LYS A 189 -8.33 12.82 -11.74
N THR A 190 -9.61 12.64 -11.99
CA THR A 190 -10.36 13.20 -13.12
C THR A 190 -11.33 14.28 -12.64
N SER A 191 -12.12 14.85 -13.56
CA SER A 191 -13.24 15.73 -13.23
C SER A 191 -14.35 15.02 -12.45
N GLU A 192 -14.51 13.71 -12.64
CA GLU A 192 -15.56 12.89 -12.02
C GLU A 192 -15.13 12.32 -10.66
N GLY A 193 -13.82 12.25 -10.38
CA GLY A 193 -13.30 11.79 -9.11
C GLY A 193 -11.98 11.03 -9.24
N TYR A 194 -11.73 10.14 -8.28
CA TYR A 194 -10.61 9.21 -8.30
C TYR A 194 -11.04 7.92 -8.99
N ILE A 195 -10.30 7.51 -10.02
CA ILE A 195 -10.48 6.23 -10.73
C ILE A 195 -9.21 5.39 -10.61
N LEU A 196 -9.33 4.07 -10.82
CA LEU A 196 -8.16 3.23 -11.07
C LEU A 196 -7.39 3.77 -12.28
N ASN A 197 -6.06 3.77 -12.24
CA ASN A 197 -5.28 4.12 -13.41
C ASN A 197 -5.59 3.16 -14.58
N PRO A 198 -6.12 3.65 -15.72
CA PRO A 198 -6.51 2.81 -16.86
C PRO A 198 -5.35 2.01 -17.48
N GLU A 199 -4.11 2.46 -17.30
CA GLU A 199 -2.90 1.80 -17.82
C GLU A 199 -2.48 0.56 -17.01
N LEU A 200 -3.13 0.30 -15.86
CA LEU A 200 -2.83 -0.81 -14.98
C LEU A 200 -3.94 -1.87 -15.02
N ASP A 201 -3.54 -3.13 -15.18
CA ASP A 201 -4.43 -4.25 -14.91
C ASP A 201 -4.44 -4.60 -13.39
N LEU A 202 -5.47 -5.35 -12.99
CA LEU A 202 -5.68 -5.76 -11.59
C LEU A 202 -4.55 -6.66 -11.04
N GLU A 203 -3.93 -7.47 -11.90
CA GLU A 203 -2.81 -8.35 -11.54
C GLU A 203 -1.54 -7.53 -11.25
N SER A 204 -1.24 -6.54 -12.09
CA SER A 204 -0.17 -5.57 -11.88
C SER A 204 -0.37 -4.82 -10.57
N THR A 205 -1.61 -4.40 -10.31
CA THR A 205 -2.00 -3.72 -9.07
C THR A 205 -1.75 -4.57 -7.81
N ARG A 206 -1.98 -5.89 -7.90
CA ARG A 206 -1.72 -6.84 -6.81
C ARG A 206 -0.24 -6.97 -6.48
N THR A 207 0.64 -6.97 -7.48
CA THR A 207 2.10 -7.03 -7.27
C THR A 207 2.67 -5.75 -6.66
N ILE A 208 1.97 -4.62 -6.83
CA ILE A 208 2.34 -3.29 -6.33
C ILE A 208 1.92 -3.09 -4.86
N ILE A 209 1.01 -3.90 -4.33
CA ILE A 209 0.56 -3.74 -2.95
C ILE A 209 1.31 -4.73 -2.07
N ASP A 210 2.13 -4.19 -1.16
CA ASP A 210 2.83 -4.97 -0.15
C ASP A 210 1.82 -5.53 0.86
N VAL A 211 1.24 -6.68 0.53
CA VAL A 211 0.27 -7.42 1.34
C VAL A 211 0.83 -7.71 2.74
N LYS A 212 2.14 -7.92 2.86
CA LYS A 212 2.81 -8.15 4.16
C LYS A 212 2.90 -6.87 4.99
N ARG A 213 3.21 -5.72 4.38
CA ARG A 213 3.17 -4.41 5.05
C ARG A 213 1.75 -3.96 5.39
N ALA A 214 0.75 -4.31 4.58
CA ALA A 214 -0.66 -4.12 4.90
C ALA A 214 -1.06 -4.92 6.15
N LYS A 215 -0.70 -6.21 6.22
CA LYS A 215 -0.91 -7.05 7.41
C LYS A 215 -0.17 -6.54 8.65
N ASN A 216 1.07 -6.11 8.49
CA ASN A 216 1.86 -5.53 9.60
C ASN A 216 1.34 -4.16 10.02
N GLY A 217 0.84 -3.33 9.10
CA GLY A 217 0.16 -2.07 9.38
C GLY A 217 -1.19 -2.26 10.09
N MET A 218 -1.91 -3.36 9.83
CA MET A 218 -3.11 -3.74 10.61
C MET A 218 -2.77 -4.18 12.03
N ARG A 219 -1.61 -4.84 12.24
CA ARG A 219 -1.08 -5.15 13.58
C ARG A 219 -0.59 -3.89 14.29
N GLY A 220 0.12 -3.00 13.58
CA GLY A 220 0.58 -1.69 14.06
C GLY A 220 -0.56 -0.74 14.40
N ALA A 221 -1.62 -0.69 13.60
CA ALA A 221 -2.81 0.11 13.87
C ALA A 221 -3.66 -0.42 15.04
N ARG A 222 -3.39 -1.65 15.53
CA ARG A 222 -3.91 -2.16 16.81
C ARG A 222 -3.02 -1.77 18.00
N SER A 223 -1.76 -1.39 17.77
CA SER A 223 -0.78 -1.04 18.81
C SER A 223 -0.44 0.45 18.87
N VAL A 224 -0.91 1.28 17.94
CA VAL A 224 -0.64 2.72 17.89
C VAL A 224 -1.87 3.50 18.39
N LEU A 225 -2.10 3.41 19.70
CA LEU A 225 -2.31 4.59 20.53
C LEU A 225 -0.89 4.97 20.99
N ILE A 226 -0.46 6.22 20.78
CA ILE A 226 0.77 6.87 21.31
C ILE A 226 1.78 7.34 20.22
N ILE A 227 1.76 8.68 20.07
CA ILE A 227 2.83 9.64 19.77
C ILE A 227 3.20 9.98 18.31
N TRP A 228 3.31 11.30 18.13
CA TRP A 228 3.57 12.11 16.94
C TRP A 228 4.80 13.00 17.18
N GLY A 229 5.45 13.43 16.08
CA GLY A 229 6.38 14.57 16.00
C GLY A 229 7.81 14.15 15.64
N LYS A 230 8.60 14.88 14.83
CA LYS A 230 8.49 16.16 14.08
C LYS A 230 9.77 16.29 13.19
N ASN A 231 9.70 17.04 12.07
CA ASN A 231 10.67 18.00 11.45
C ASN A 231 12.21 17.79 11.55
N ASP A 232 13.11 18.26 10.68
CA ASP A 232 13.10 19.26 9.58
C ASP A 232 14.39 19.11 8.72
N MET A 233 14.43 19.88 7.64
CA MET A 233 15.47 20.15 6.62
C MET A 233 16.98 20.11 6.99
N ASP A 234 17.85 19.79 6.01
CA ASP A 234 18.86 20.79 5.58
C ASP A 234 19.53 20.53 4.20
N LYS A 235 19.93 21.63 3.55
CA LYS A 235 20.70 21.73 2.28
C LYS A 235 22.21 21.86 2.59
N ARG A 236 23.09 21.33 1.72
CA ARG A 236 24.32 22.03 1.22
C ARG A 236 25.18 21.20 0.24
N ALA A 237 25.40 21.87 -0.89
CA ALA A 237 26.43 21.88 -1.94
C ALA A 237 27.74 21.03 -1.90
N ALA A 238 28.06 20.57 -3.13
CA ALA A 238 29.30 20.72 -3.91
C ALA A 238 30.65 20.09 -3.47
N GLY A 239 31.14 19.25 -4.39
CA GLY A 239 32.54 19.20 -4.83
C GLY A 239 33.57 18.60 -3.87
N LYS A 240 34.00 17.36 -4.13
CA LYS A 240 35.37 16.87 -3.91
C LYS A 240 35.51 15.40 -4.36
N ALA A 241 36.76 15.02 -4.61
CA ALA A 241 37.22 13.72 -5.11
C ALA A 241 36.51 12.50 -4.50
N LEU A 242 36.49 11.40 -5.27
CA LEU A 242 35.94 10.10 -4.86
C LEU A 242 36.46 9.73 -3.45
N PRO A 243 35.57 9.37 -2.50
CA PRO A 243 36.02 8.91 -1.19
C PRO A 243 36.93 7.68 -1.34
N ARG A 244 38.04 7.60 -0.58
CA ARG A 244 39.00 6.47 -0.61
C ARG A 244 38.36 5.08 -0.57
N ASN A 245 37.24 4.94 0.16
CA ASN A 245 36.52 3.67 0.25
C ASN A 245 35.84 3.28 -1.07
N VAL A 246 35.42 4.26 -1.87
CA VAL A 246 34.90 4.04 -3.23
C VAL A 246 36.05 3.63 -4.15
N GLU A 247 37.21 4.28 -4.07
CA GLU A 247 38.41 3.89 -4.83
C GLU A 247 38.84 2.44 -4.55
N ARG A 248 38.81 2.02 -3.27
CA ARG A 248 39.09 0.63 -2.88
C ARG A 248 38.09 -0.35 -3.49
N VAL A 249 36.79 -0.01 -3.50
CA VAL A 249 35.76 -0.83 -4.16
C VAL A 249 35.98 -0.91 -5.66
N ILE A 250 36.36 0.20 -6.30
CA ILE A 250 36.65 0.25 -7.74
C ILE A 250 37.81 -0.69 -8.08
N SER A 251 38.90 -0.65 -7.31
CA SER A 251 40.06 -1.51 -7.53
C SER A 251 39.72 -3.00 -7.38
N VAL A 252 38.96 -3.38 -6.35
CA VAL A 252 38.49 -4.76 -6.15
C VAL A 252 37.55 -5.19 -7.29
N ALA A 253 36.61 -4.32 -7.68
CA ALA A 253 35.69 -4.61 -8.79
C ALA A 253 36.43 -4.76 -10.12
N GLN A 254 37.47 -3.98 -10.39
CA GLN A 254 38.32 -4.11 -11.59
C GLN A 254 39.07 -5.44 -11.65
N LYS A 255 39.56 -5.91 -10.48
CA LYS A 255 40.19 -7.23 -10.39
C LYS A 255 39.16 -8.33 -10.63
N LEU A 256 38.01 -8.27 -9.95
CA LEU A 256 36.92 -9.23 -10.12
C LEU A 256 36.41 -9.26 -11.56
N ALA A 257 36.25 -8.12 -12.23
CA ALA A 257 35.73 -8.06 -13.60
C ALA A 257 36.60 -8.86 -14.60
N LYS A 258 37.89 -9.06 -14.29
CA LYS A 258 38.82 -9.89 -15.08
C LYS A 258 38.78 -11.37 -14.71
N GLU A 259 38.45 -11.70 -13.46
CA GLU A 259 38.50 -13.06 -12.90
C GLU A 259 37.12 -13.73 -12.93
N ASP A 260 36.10 -13.06 -12.39
CA ASP A 260 34.69 -13.45 -12.42
C ASP A 260 33.82 -12.19 -12.60
N TYR A 261 33.44 -11.97 -13.86
CA TYR A 261 32.62 -10.84 -14.28
C TYR A 261 31.29 -10.73 -13.51
N TRP A 262 30.63 -11.86 -13.26
CA TRP A 262 29.32 -11.87 -12.60
C TRP A 262 29.45 -11.63 -11.09
N LYS A 263 30.53 -12.12 -10.47
CA LYS A 263 30.87 -11.77 -9.08
C LYS A 263 31.22 -10.29 -8.93
N ALA A 264 31.84 -9.67 -9.94
CA ALA A 264 32.06 -8.23 -9.97
C ALA A 264 30.73 -7.44 -10.01
N ILE A 265 29.76 -7.90 -10.80
CA ILE A 265 28.40 -7.31 -10.86
C ILE A 265 27.69 -7.45 -9.52
N ASP A 266 27.74 -8.62 -8.88
CA ASP A 266 27.12 -8.85 -7.56
C ASP A 266 27.74 -7.95 -6.48
N PHE A 267 29.07 -7.86 -6.46
CA PHE A 267 29.80 -6.99 -5.55
C PHE A 267 29.41 -5.51 -5.70
N VAL A 268 29.33 -5.03 -6.95
CA VAL A 268 28.94 -3.64 -7.28
C VAL A 268 27.48 -3.37 -6.93
N ALA A 269 26.57 -4.32 -7.19
CA ALA A 269 25.15 -4.21 -6.86
C ALA A 269 24.93 -3.90 -5.37
N HIS A 270 25.66 -4.57 -4.49
CA HIS A 270 25.49 -4.48 -3.05
C HIS A 270 26.35 -3.39 -2.37
N THR A 271 27.26 -2.75 -3.11
CA THR A 271 28.13 -1.67 -2.61
C THR A 271 27.76 -0.32 -3.21
N LEU A 272 27.98 -0.13 -4.52
CA LEU A 272 27.81 1.15 -5.21
C LEU A 272 26.36 1.47 -5.55
N LEU A 273 25.56 0.46 -5.93
CA LEU A 273 24.13 0.62 -6.22
C LEU A 273 23.26 0.56 -4.97
N GLY A 274 23.82 0.14 -3.83
CA GLY A 274 23.11 0.13 -2.55
C GLY A 274 21.96 -0.88 -2.47
N ILE A 275 21.95 -1.91 -3.33
CA ILE A 275 20.91 -2.93 -3.36
C ILE A 275 21.05 -3.83 -2.12
N ARG A 276 19.93 -4.16 -1.46
CA ARG A 276 19.94 -5.02 -0.26
C ARG A 276 20.47 -6.42 -0.59
N LYS A 277 20.95 -7.17 0.42
CA LYS A 277 21.38 -8.58 0.26
C LYS A 277 20.36 -9.43 -0.50
N THR A 278 19.07 -9.17 -0.27
CA THR A 278 17.96 -9.89 -0.92
C THR A 278 17.56 -9.30 -2.27
N GLY A 279 18.02 -8.11 -2.64
CA GLY A 279 17.67 -7.45 -3.88
C GLY A 279 18.44 -8.01 -5.07
N VAL A 280 17.95 -7.73 -6.28
CA VAL A 280 18.54 -8.19 -7.54
C VAL A 280 18.67 -7.02 -8.49
N TRP A 281 19.87 -6.74 -8.99
CA TRP A 281 20.05 -5.80 -10.09
C TRP A 281 19.57 -6.45 -11.38
N LEU A 282 18.55 -5.87 -12.02
CA LEU A 282 17.92 -6.46 -13.19
C LEU A 282 18.46 -5.89 -14.50
N LEU A 283 18.52 -4.56 -14.61
CA LEU A 283 18.89 -3.88 -15.84
C LEU A 283 19.84 -2.73 -15.57
N TRP A 284 20.78 -2.56 -16.48
CA TRP A 284 21.48 -1.30 -16.67
C TRP A 284 21.51 -0.97 -18.15
N ILE A 285 20.83 0.10 -18.52
CA ILE A 285 20.71 0.55 -19.91
C ILE A 285 20.93 2.05 -19.91
N GLU A 286 21.86 2.52 -20.76
CA GLU A 286 22.33 3.91 -20.73
C GLU A 286 22.77 4.31 -19.31
N ASP A 287 22.04 5.22 -18.68
CA ASP A 287 22.29 5.69 -17.31
C ASP A 287 21.22 5.21 -16.31
N TYR A 288 20.26 4.39 -16.75
CA TYR A 288 19.19 3.85 -15.91
C TYR A 288 19.61 2.54 -15.27
N PHE A 289 19.46 2.47 -13.95
CA PHE A 289 19.73 1.28 -13.15
C PHE A 289 18.42 0.78 -12.56
N VAL A 290 17.93 -0.38 -12.99
CA VAL A 290 16.68 -0.98 -12.49
C VAL A 290 16.99 -2.21 -11.65
N TYR A 291 16.43 -2.27 -10.44
CA TYR A 291 16.62 -3.40 -9.53
C TYR A 291 15.33 -3.79 -8.84
N LYS A 292 15.24 -5.06 -8.44
CA LYS A 292 14.12 -5.61 -7.69
C LYS A 292 14.46 -5.74 -6.22
N GLU A 293 13.64 -5.18 -5.36
CA GLU A 293 13.70 -5.47 -3.93
C GLU A 293 12.86 -6.71 -3.63
N ARG A 294 13.49 -7.87 -3.32
CA ARG A 294 12.73 -9.12 -3.09
C ARG A 294 11.81 -9.03 -1.87
N LYS A 295 12.14 -8.22 -0.85
CA LYS A 295 11.31 -8.11 0.36
C LYS A 295 9.93 -7.51 0.06
N THR A 296 9.87 -6.52 -0.82
CA THR A 296 8.62 -5.81 -1.19
C THR A 296 8.04 -6.29 -2.52
N GLY A 297 8.85 -6.92 -3.37
CA GLY A 297 8.49 -7.28 -4.73
C GLY A 297 8.61 -6.14 -5.73
N PHE A 298 8.89 -4.91 -5.28
CA PHE A 298 8.92 -3.72 -6.12
C PHE A 298 10.18 -3.61 -6.97
N LEU A 299 10.00 -3.04 -8.16
CA LEU A 299 11.09 -2.57 -8.98
C LEU A 299 11.40 -1.12 -8.66
N HIS A 300 12.67 -0.81 -8.58
CA HIS A 300 13.19 0.51 -8.27
C HIS A 300 14.17 0.93 -9.35
N TYR A 301 14.30 2.23 -9.57
CA TYR A 301 15.33 2.78 -10.42
C TYR A 301 15.93 4.09 -9.90
N PHE A 302 17.11 4.37 -10.42
CA PHE A 302 17.74 5.68 -10.38
C PHE A 302 18.54 5.90 -11.66
N VAL A 303 18.86 7.17 -11.95
CA VAL A 303 19.65 7.58 -13.11
C VAL A 303 21.01 8.11 -12.64
N SER A 304 22.09 7.69 -13.30
CA SER A 304 23.44 8.16 -12.97
C SER A 304 24.45 7.99 -14.12
N SER A 305 24.73 9.08 -14.83
CA SER A 305 25.81 9.11 -15.84
C SER A 305 27.18 8.84 -15.21
N LYS A 306 27.45 9.46 -14.05
CA LYS A 306 28.70 9.27 -13.29
C LYS A 306 28.96 7.81 -12.92
N LEU A 307 27.92 7.10 -12.44
CA LEU A 307 28.06 5.68 -12.13
C LEU A 307 28.23 4.87 -13.42
N SER A 308 27.47 5.16 -14.46
CA SER A 308 27.56 4.48 -15.77
C SER A 308 28.98 4.57 -16.35
N GLU A 309 29.58 5.76 -16.38
CA GLU A 309 30.96 5.98 -16.79
C GLU A 309 31.96 5.20 -15.92
N LEU A 310 31.78 5.25 -14.60
CA LEU A 310 32.64 4.53 -13.66
C LEU A 310 32.58 3.01 -13.91
N LEU A 311 31.40 2.43 -14.05
CA LEU A 311 31.24 0.99 -14.28
C LEU A 311 31.85 0.57 -15.63
N ARG A 312 31.73 1.41 -16.66
CA ARG A 312 32.45 1.19 -17.93
C ARG A 312 33.97 1.20 -17.74
N SER A 313 34.51 2.12 -16.93
CA SER A 313 35.95 2.14 -16.63
C SER A 313 36.43 0.94 -15.79
N ILE A 314 35.52 0.28 -15.07
CA ILE A 314 35.80 -0.98 -14.36
C ILE A 314 35.86 -2.16 -15.34
N GLY A 315 35.30 -2.00 -16.55
CA GLY A 315 35.17 -3.06 -17.56
C GLY A 315 33.79 -3.72 -17.59
N LEU A 316 32.81 -3.19 -16.84
CA LEU A 316 31.43 -3.67 -16.87
C LEU A 316 30.68 -3.10 -18.07
N LYS A 317 29.73 -3.88 -18.60
CA LYS A 317 28.93 -3.54 -19.78
C LYS A 317 27.45 -3.43 -19.41
N PRO A 318 26.71 -2.45 -19.97
CA PRO A 318 25.26 -2.37 -19.81
C PRO A 318 24.56 -3.60 -20.40
N GLY A 319 23.39 -3.94 -19.87
CA GLY A 319 22.60 -5.10 -20.25
C GLY A 319 21.72 -5.64 -19.12
N PHE A 320 21.35 -6.92 -19.24
CA PHE A 320 20.66 -7.66 -18.19
C PHE A 320 21.66 -8.11 -17.13
N MET A 321 21.40 -7.73 -15.89
CA MET A 321 22.32 -7.95 -14.77
C MET A 321 21.91 -9.13 -13.89
N GLY A 322 20.68 -9.64 -14.04
CA GLY A 322 20.06 -10.56 -13.09
C GLY A 322 20.78 -11.90 -12.86
N TYR A 323 21.71 -12.29 -13.74
CA TYR A 323 22.50 -13.52 -13.57
C TYR A 323 23.51 -13.44 -12.41
N HIS A 324 23.82 -12.23 -11.92
CA HIS A 324 24.73 -11.99 -10.80
C HIS A 324 24.35 -12.77 -9.53
N VAL A 325 23.07 -13.10 -9.35
CA VAL A 325 22.55 -13.84 -8.18
C VAL A 325 23.13 -15.25 -8.02
N HIS A 326 23.74 -15.79 -9.08
CA HIS A 326 24.42 -17.09 -9.05
C HIS A 326 25.90 -16.99 -8.72
N HIS A 327 26.45 -15.78 -8.60
CA HIS A 327 27.87 -15.48 -8.40
C HIS A 327 28.05 -14.55 -7.17
N SER A 328 27.63 -15.05 -6.01
CA SER A 328 27.64 -14.25 -4.78
C SER A 328 29.03 -13.72 -4.41
N ALA A 329 29.11 -12.42 -4.14
CA ALA A 329 30.28 -11.74 -3.57
C ALA A 329 30.17 -11.59 -2.03
N GLU A 330 29.34 -12.40 -1.38
CA GLU A 330 29.06 -12.32 0.06
C GLU A 330 30.35 -12.41 0.90
N ASP A 331 31.24 -13.34 0.57
CA ASP A 331 32.55 -13.51 1.21
C ASP A 331 33.33 -12.19 1.27
N LEU A 332 33.48 -11.52 0.11
CA LEU A 332 34.20 -10.26 -0.02
C LEU A 332 33.48 -9.10 0.67
N ILE A 333 32.15 -9.07 0.63
CA ILE A 333 31.35 -8.05 1.31
C ILE A 333 31.54 -8.14 2.82
N TYR A 334 31.51 -9.35 3.39
CA TYR A 334 31.75 -9.55 4.82
C TYR A 334 33.22 -9.29 5.19
N GLU A 335 34.18 -9.70 4.37
CA GLU A 335 35.60 -9.40 4.59
C GLU A 335 35.87 -7.90 4.63
N MET A 336 35.35 -7.14 3.64
CA MET A 336 35.66 -5.72 3.49
C MET A 336 34.81 -4.81 4.38
N PHE A 337 33.57 -5.18 4.66
CA PHE A 337 32.60 -4.29 5.33
C PHE A 337 31.99 -4.87 6.60
N GLY A 338 32.19 -6.17 6.88
CA GLY A 338 31.56 -6.88 7.99
C GLY A 338 30.04 -7.08 7.86
N SER A 339 29.35 -6.35 6.98
CA SER A 339 27.93 -6.53 6.68
C SER A 339 27.50 -5.80 5.40
N TYR A 340 26.42 -6.28 4.78
CA TYR A 340 25.73 -5.59 3.69
C TYR A 340 25.21 -4.20 4.09
N VAL A 341 24.85 -4.00 5.37
CA VAL A 341 24.36 -2.70 5.87
C VAL A 341 25.47 -1.65 5.76
N ILE A 342 26.70 -2.00 6.15
CA ILE A 342 27.86 -1.11 6.07
C ILE A 342 28.29 -0.91 4.62
N ALA A 343 28.31 -1.96 3.80
CA ALA A 343 28.62 -1.86 2.37
C ALA A 343 27.72 -0.84 1.64
N ARG A 344 26.42 -0.88 1.91
CA ARG A 344 25.42 0.04 1.33
C ARG A 344 25.61 1.51 1.74
N ARG A 345 26.38 1.82 2.78
CA ARG A 345 26.69 3.21 3.15
C ARG A 345 27.49 3.93 2.06
N LEU A 346 28.20 3.20 1.20
CA LEU A 346 28.89 3.80 0.05
C LEU A 346 27.90 4.41 -0.93
N HIS A 347 26.81 3.72 -1.25
CA HIS A 347 25.73 4.28 -2.05
C HIS A 347 25.18 5.58 -1.44
N TYR A 348 24.85 5.61 -0.14
CA TYR A 348 24.35 6.83 0.50
C TYR A 348 25.38 7.98 0.53
N ARG A 349 26.68 7.68 0.55
CA ARG A 349 27.74 8.69 0.39
C ARG A 349 27.74 9.25 -1.04
N LEU A 350 27.64 8.41 -2.06
CA LEU A 350 27.52 8.84 -3.46
C LEU A 350 26.23 9.67 -3.69
N LYS A 351 25.13 9.27 -3.03
CA LYS A 351 23.86 10.03 -3.00
C LYS A 351 24.06 11.44 -2.46
N LYS A 352 24.77 11.61 -1.33
CA LYS A 352 25.12 12.93 -0.77
C LYS A 352 25.97 13.76 -1.72
N LEU A 353 26.79 13.13 -2.56
CA LEU A 353 27.58 13.79 -3.61
C LEU A 353 26.77 14.11 -4.88
N GLY A 354 25.46 13.85 -4.88
CA GLY A 354 24.58 14.11 -6.04
C GLY A 354 24.86 13.21 -7.23
N TRP A 355 25.25 11.95 -7.00
CA TRP A 355 25.51 11.00 -8.09
C TRP A 355 24.22 10.41 -8.68
N PHE A 356 23.10 10.47 -7.96
CA PHE A 356 21.86 9.80 -8.36
C PHE A 356 20.74 10.81 -8.53
N VAL A 357 20.01 10.65 -9.63
CA VAL A 357 18.74 11.34 -9.89
C VAL A 357 17.61 10.33 -9.78
N TYR A 358 16.55 10.71 -9.07
CA TYR A 358 15.34 9.91 -8.92
C TYR A 358 14.19 10.66 -9.58
N GLY A 359 13.36 9.95 -10.34
CA GLY A 359 12.24 10.53 -11.08
C GLY A 359 10.89 9.96 -10.67
N GLU A 360 9.88 10.31 -11.46
CA GLU A 360 8.53 9.74 -11.34
C GLU A 360 8.53 8.21 -11.59
N PRO A 361 7.48 7.49 -11.16
CA PRO A 361 7.34 6.09 -11.55
C PRO A 361 7.38 5.90 -13.06
N LEU A 362 8.07 4.87 -13.52
CA LEU A 362 8.16 4.46 -14.91
C LEU A 362 7.43 3.14 -15.14
N LEU A 363 7.02 2.89 -16.38
CA LEU A 363 6.51 1.62 -16.84
C LEU A 363 7.62 0.85 -17.56
N LEU A 364 8.03 -0.27 -16.98
CA LEU A 364 8.93 -1.24 -17.60
C LEU A 364 8.11 -2.26 -18.38
N GLU A 365 8.30 -2.28 -19.68
CA GLU A 365 7.68 -3.23 -20.60
C GLU A 365 8.77 -4.23 -21.02
N ILE A 366 8.58 -5.52 -20.75
CA ILE A 366 9.55 -6.57 -21.11
C ILE A 366 8.83 -7.72 -21.83
N LEU A 367 9.35 -8.08 -23.00
CA LEU A 367 9.09 -9.36 -23.65
C LEU A 367 10.45 -10.06 -23.86
N VAL A 368 10.61 -11.22 -23.24
CA VAL A 368 11.75 -12.12 -23.48
C VAL A 368 11.16 -13.46 -23.91
N ASP A 369 11.21 -13.72 -25.21
CA ASP A 369 10.87 -15.00 -25.81
C ASP A 369 11.94 -15.36 -26.86
N ALA A 370 12.14 -16.63 -27.18
CA ALA A 370 13.29 -17.16 -27.91
C ALA A 370 13.67 -16.33 -29.17
N GLY A 371 14.68 -15.46 -29.04
CA GLY A 371 15.18 -14.59 -30.12
C GLY A 371 14.49 -13.23 -30.26
N ILE A 372 13.45 -12.96 -29.49
CA ILE A 372 12.65 -11.73 -29.50
C ILE A 372 12.79 -11.02 -28.15
N ASN A 373 13.55 -9.93 -28.14
CA ASN A 373 13.72 -9.06 -26.97
C ASN A 373 13.09 -7.70 -27.25
N TYR A 374 12.03 -7.37 -26.51
CA TYR A 374 11.50 -6.00 -26.42
C TYR A 374 11.66 -5.51 -24.99
N ILE A 375 12.27 -4.34 -24.84
CA ILE A 375 12.38 -3.65 -23.56
C ILE A 375 12.06 -2.18 -23.78
N ALA A 376 11.14 -1.65 -23.00
CA ALA A 376 10.95 -0.21 -22.91
C ALA A 376 10.83 0.22 -21.45
N LEU A 377 11.39 1.39 -21.16
CA LEU A 377 11.03 2.17 -19.99
C LEU A 377 10.30 3.42 -20.49
N ARG A 378 9.09 3.65 -19.99
CA ARG A 378 8.25 4.78 -20.37
C ARG A 378 7.86 5.59 -19.16
N LYS A 379 7.69 6.91 -19.33
CA LYS A 379 7.04 7.75 -18.33
C LYS A 379 5.62 7.26 -18.13
N LEU A 380 5.21 7.05 -16.88
CA LEU A 380 3.91 6.46 -16.59
C LEU A 380 2.74 7.33 -17.09
N PHE A 381 2.89 8.66 -17.03
CA PHE A 381 1.78 9.58 -17.29
C PHE A 381 1.71 10.09 -18.73
N SER A 382 2.86 10.27 -19.41
CA SER A 382 2.89 10.74 -20.80
C SER A 382 3.06 9.62 -21.83
N ASP A 383 3.25 8.37 -21.38
CA ASP A 383 3.63 7.22 -22.21
C ASP A 383 4.92 7.44 -23.03
N GLU A 384 5.68 8.51 -22.74
CA GLU A 384 6.88 8.87 -23.48
C GLU A 384 8.00 7.86 -23.19
N PRO A 385 8.60 7.24 -24.22
CA PRO A 385 9.70 6.31 -24.01
C PRO A 385 10.95 7.04 -23.57
N VAL A 386 11.48 6.68 -22.40
CA VAL A 386 12.82 7.10 -21.96
C VAL A 386 13.89 6.12 -22.42
N ILE A 387 13.55 4.84 -22.54
CA ILE A 387 14.38 3.80 -23.17
C ILE A 387 13.46 2.96 -24.05
N LYS A 388 13.95 2.60 -25.25
CA LYS A 388 13.25 1.68 -26.14
C LYS A 388 14.25 0.85 -26.93
N LEU A 389 14.22 -0.46 -26.72
CA LEU A 389 15.06 -1.45 -27.40
C LEU A 389 14.17 -2.55 -27.99
N GLY A 390 14.48 -2.97 -29.22
CA GLY A 390 13.74 -4.00 -29.94
C GLY A 390 12.56 -3.46 -30.77
N ASN A 391 11.80 -4.36 -31.39
CA ASN A 391 10.71 -4.01 -32.30
C ASN A 391 9.48 -3.45 -31.54
N PRO A 392 9.03 -2.21 -31.82
CA PRO A 392 7.87 -1.59 -31.18
C PRO A 392 6.57 -2.39 -31.27
N GLU A 393 6.36 -3.15 -32.35
CA GLU A 393 5.14 -3.94 -32.61
C GLU A 393 4.90 -5.03 -31.55
N LEU A 394 5.95 -5.40 -30.82
CA LEU A 394 5.92 -6.43 -29.78
C LEU A 394 5.39 -5.91 -28.45
N ARG A 395 5.21 -4.60 -28.30
CA ARG A 395 4.73 -3.94 -27.07
C ARG A 395 3.44 -4.57 -26.54
N LYS A 396 2.50 -4.89 -27.44
CA LYS A 396 1.19 -5.48 -27.09
C LYS A 396 1.29 -6.80 -26.33
N ASN A 397 2.40 -7.51 -26.48
CA ASN A 397 2.67 -8.79 -25.84
C ASN A 397 3.60 -8.66 -24.61
N ALA A 398 4.12 -7.45 -24.35
CA ALA A 398 5.08 -7.23 -23.28
C ALA A 398 4.42 -7.29 -21.90
N LYS A 399 5.10 -7.91 -20.94
CA LYS A 399 4.73 -7.81 -19.53
C LYS A 399 5.07 -6.42 -19.02
N LYS A 400 4.13 -5.81 -18.32
CA LYS A 400 4.27 -4.46 -17.77
C LYS A 400 4.56 -4.52 -16.28
N TYR A 401 5.53 -3.75 -15.83
CA TYR A 401 5.91 -3.62 -14.43
C TYR A 401 6.11 -2.16 -14.08
N LEU A 402 5.59 -1.74 -12.92
CA LEU A 402 5.85 -0.40 -12.42
C LEU A 402 7.23 -0.36 -11.76
N VAL A 403 8.01 0.67 -12.09
CA VAL A 403 9.37 0.89 -11.56
C VAL A 403 9.44 2.25 -10.86
N TYR A 404 9.75 2.24 -9.57
CA TYR A 404 9.71 3.43 -8.74
C TYR A 404 11.05 4.16 -8.70
N GLY A 405 11.03 5.48 -8.89
CA GLY A 405 12.20 6.31 -8.61
C GLY A 405 12.47 6.34 -7.11
N GLY A 406 13.71 6.04 -6.72
CA GLY A 406 14.14 6.07 -5.31
C GLY A 406 14.26 4.70 -4.67
N GLU A 407 15.04 4.63 -3.59
CA GLU A 407 15.24 3.40 -2.84
C GLU A 407 14.07 3.11 -1.91
N HIS A 408 13.83 1.83 -1.61
CA HIS A 408 12.96 1.48 -0.49
C HIS A 408 13.66 1.81 0.84
N ILE A 409 13.37 2.99 1.38
CA ILE A 409 13.85 3.47 2.68
C ILE A 409 12.71 3.37 3.70
N ASP A 410 13.05 2.85 4.88
CA ASP A 410 12.23 3.01 6.08
C ASP A 410 12.73 4.27 6.78
N VAL A 411 11.88 5.29 6.90
CA VAL A 411 12.28 6.66 7.31
C VAL A 411 12.94 6.65 8.68
N GLU A 412 12.50 5.77 9.59
CA GLU A 412 13.08 5.60 10.92
C GLU A 412 14.52 5.03 10.90
N ASN A 413 14.91 4.34 9.83
CA ASN A 413 16.25 3.76 9.68
C ASN A 413 17.22 4.68 8.93
N GLU A 414 16.75 5.78 8.34
CA GLU A 414 17.55 6.64 7.47
C GLU A 414 18.76 7.24 8.20
N GLU A 415 18.58 7.68 9.46
CA GLU A 415 19.68 8.21 10.28
C GLU A 415 20.76 7.17 10.63
N THR A 416 20.38 5.90 10.82
CA THR A 416 21.34 4.83 11.17
C THR A 416 22.35 4.52 10.06
N TYR A 417 22.01 4.84 8.80
CA TYR A 417 22.91 4.72 7.66
C TYR A 417 23.94 5.87 7.59
N PHE A 418 23.67 7.00 8.24
CA PHE A 418 24.53 8.19 8.22
C PHE A 418 25.45 8.32 9.43
N TYR A 419 25.09 7.80 10.62
CA TYR A 419 25.77 8.12 11.88
C TYR A 419 26.36 6.95 12.70
N GLY A 420 26.18 5.68 12.30
CA GLY A 420 26.72 4.56 13.10
C GLY A 420 28.24 4.35 12.93
N PRO A 421 28.96 3.78 13.93
CA PRO A 421 30.41 3.60 13.89
C PRO A 421 30.83 2.76 12.68
N SER A 422 31.64 3.35 11.80
CA SER A 422 32.25 2.61 10.70
C SER A 422 33.40 1.76 11.25
N ARG A 423 33.19 0.45 11.40
CA ARG A 423 34.30 -0.51 11.53
C ARG A 423 34.99 -0.63 10.17
N LEU A 424 35.66 0.44 9.75
CA LEU A 424 36.58 0.44 8.62
C LEU A 424 37.97 0.23 9.23
N ARG A 425 38.57 -0.94 8.99
CA ARG A 425 40.01 -1.13 9.17
C ARG A 425 40.72 -0.92 7.83
#